data_AF-A0A093V6R1-F1
#
_entry.id   AF-A0A093V6R1-F1
#
_cell.length_a   1.000
_cell.length_b   1.000
_cell.length_c   1.000
_cell.angle_alpha   90.00
_cell.angle_beta   90.00
_cell.angle_gamma   90.00
#
_symmetry.space_group_name_H-M   'P 1'
#
loop_
_entity.id
_entity.type
_entity.pdbx_description
1 polymer ?
#
loop_
_entity_poly.entity_id
_entity_poly.type
_entity_poly.pdbx_seq_one_letter_code
_entity_poly.pdbx_strand_id
1 'polypeptide(L)'
;MDISQLSTEQLNTNKLLSVEMVWMRLIGVANNILTLRSLDRNTKIKVKRAVATLHEEPTFEKGRKYKLFLADVLRVCGPVGVLLCAMGTNKVFDMGKTRRRALIEKLEANKTQQPLASTTLLKIALDYQIPASIEELRQLDFHNVSQNFATDEYISTQTNGDETLAQAPALVVQGRPTEREAQCKEHDNHQSDREFANSLTRTFLLHW
;
A
#
# COMPACT_ATOMS: atom_id res chain seq x y z
N MET A 1 39.34 -35.25 -23.37
CA MET A 1 38.15 -34.38 -23.40
C MET A 1 37.70 -34.21 -21.97
N ASP A 2 37.92 -33.01 -21.42
CA ASP A 2 37.83 -32.69 -20.00
C ASP A 2 36.41 -32.20 -19.66
N ILE A 3 35.71 -32.88 -18.76
CA ILE A 3 34.32 -32.59 -18.35
C ILE A 3 34.32 -31.62 -17.14
N SER A 4 35.26 -30.68 -17.13
CA SER A 4 35.62 -29.94 -15.91
C SER A 4 35.23 -28.46 -15.97
N GLN A 5 34.50 -28.01 -16.99
CA GLN A 5 34.14 -26.59 -17.16
C GLN A 5 32.64 -26.26 -17.15
N LEU A 6 31.76 -27.22 -16.87
CA LEU A 6 30.32 -26.98 -16.81
C LEU A 6 29.80 -26.90 -15.36
N SER A 7 30.39 -26.07 -14.49
CA SER A 7 29.96 -26.03 -13.08
C SER A 7 30.05 -24.70 -12.33
N THR A 8 30.22 -23.56 -13.01
CA THR A 8 30.28 -22.27 -12.28
C THR A 8 29.41 -21.14 -12.83
N GLU A 9 28.76 -21.30 -13.99
CA GLU A 9 27.82 -20.29 -14.53
C GLU A 9 26.34 -20.49 -14.09
N GLN A 10 26.08 -21.25 -13.03
CA GLN A 10 24.72 -21.45 -12.50
C GLN A 10 24.49 -20.85 -11.11
N LEU A 11 25.43 -20.04 -10.59
CA LEU A 11 25.32 -19.48 -9.24
C LEU A 11 25.12 -17.97 -9.17
N ASN A 12 24.89 -17.29 -10.30
CA ASN A 12 24.72 -15.84 -10.29
C ASN A 12 23.58 -15.32 -11.17
N THR A 13 22.42 -15.98 -11.11
CA THR A 13 21.17 -15.33 -11.49
C THR A 13 20.38 -15.00 -10.24
N ASN A 14 20.16 -13.71 -10.01
CA ASN A 14 19.12 -13.21 -9.11
C ASN A 14 17.87 -14.08 -9.28
N LYS A 15 17.58 -14.93 -8.29
CA LYS A 15 16.60 -16.02 -8.35
C LYS A 15 15.20 -15.49 -8.73
N LEU A 16 14.93 -15.37 -10.02
CA LEU A 16 13.70 -14.84 -10.56
C LEU A 16 12.59 -15.83 -10.22
N LEU A 17 11.72 -15.48 -9.27
CA LEU A 17 10.64 -16.35 -8.81
C LEU A 17 9.75 -16.75 -10.01
N SER A 18 9.74 -18.06 -10.32
CA SER A 18 8.82 -18.64 -11.29
C SER A 18 7.38 -18.55 -10.77
N VAL A 19 6.42 -18.37 -11.68
CA VAL A 19 4.98 -18.38 -11.35
C VAL A 19 4.61 -19.69 -10.65
N GLU A 20 5.19 -20.82 -11.06
CA GLU A 20 4.92 -22.12 -10.45
C GLU A 20 5.40 -22.21 -9.01
N MET A 21 6.59 -21.68 -8.72
CA MET A 21 7.11 -21.64 -7.35
C MET A 21 6.24 -20.76 -6.45
N VAL A 22 5.74 -19.64 -6.99
CA VAL A 22 4.85 -18.75 -6.24
C VAL A 22 3.51 -19.44 -6.00
N TRP A 23 2.95 -20.09 -7.01
CA TRP A 23 1.73 -20.88 -6.90
C TRP A 23 1.84 -21.97 -5.82
N MET A 24 2.87 -22.81 -5.88
CA MET A 24 3.09 -23.88 -4.90
C MET A 24 3.23 -23.34 -3.47
N ARG A 25 3.86 -22.18 -3.30
CA ARG A 25 3.93 -21.49 -1.99
C ARG A 25 2.57 -21.01 -1.51
N LEU A 26 1.75 -20.44 -2.40
CA LEU A 26 0.39 -19.99 -2.06
C LEU A 26 -0.46 -21.16 -1.60
N ILE A 27 -0.41 -22.29 -2.31
CA ILE A 27 -1.15 -23.50 -1.93
C ILE A 27 -0.65 -24.07 -0.60
N GLY A 28 0.67 -24.11 -0.39
CA GLY A 28 1.24 -24.53 0.90
C GLY A 28 0.76 -23.67 2.07
N VAL A 29 0.76 -22.34 1.90
CA VAL A 29 0.24 -21.41 2.93
C VAL A 29 -1.26 -21.63 3.16
N ALA A 30 -2.04 -21.77 2.09
CA ALA A 30 -3.48 -21.99 2.17
C ALA A 30 -3.81 -23.26 2.98
N ASN A 31 -3.13 -24.37 2.67
CA ASN A 31 -3.32 -25.65 3.36
C ASN A 31 -2.91 -25.58 4.83
N ASN A 32 -1.84 -24.86 5.15
CA ASN A 32 -1.43 -24.64 6.54
C ASN A 32 -2.52 -23.90 7.32
N ILE A 33 -3.14 -22.89 6.72
CA ILE A 33 -4.23 -22.13 7.36
C ILE A 33 -5.48 -22.99 7.50
N LEU A 34 -5.81 -23.80 6.51
CA LEU A 34 -6.96 -24.71 6.61
C LEU A 34 -6.76 -25.73 7.73
N THR A 35 -5.51 -26.18 7.94
CA THR A 35 -5.15 -27.09 9.02
C THR A 35 -5.21 -26.40 10.40
N LEU A 36 -4.61 -25.22 10.53
CA LEU A 36 -4.52 -24.48 11.79
C LEU A 36 -5.74 -23.62 12.12
N ARG A 37 -6.64 -23.43 11.14
CA ARG A 37 -7.80 -22.52 11.15
C ARG A 37 -7.48 -21.10 11.62
N SER A 38 -6.23 -20.68 11.48
CA SER A 38 -5.74 -19.39 11.98
C SER A 38 -4.49 -18.95 11.22
N LEU A 39 -4.22 -17.63 11.26
CA LEU A 39 -3.00 -17.04 10.72
C LEU A 39 -1.93 -16.96 11.82
N ASP A 40 -0.67 -17.26 11.50
CA ASP A 40 0.45 -16.96 12.39
C ASP A 40 0.73 -15.45 12.47
N ARG A 41 1.48 -15.00 13.48
CA ARG A 41 1.74 -13.57 13.74
C ARG A 41 2.31 -12.83 12.53
N ASN A 42 3.25 -13.41 11.80
CA ASN A 42 3.88 -12.75 10.66
C ASN A 42 2.89 -12.61 9.50
N THR A 43 2.10 -13.66 9.29
CA THR A 43 1.06 -13.68 8.26
C THR A 43 -0.02 -12.64 8.55
N LYS A 44 -0.46 -12.49 9.82
CA LYS A 44 -1.38 -11.41 10.23
C LYS A 44 -0.87 -10.03 9.86
N ILE A 45 0.41 -9.74 10.11
CA ILE A 45 1.02 -8.44 9.80
C ILE A 45 0.99 -8.18 8.30
N LYS A 46 1.29 -9.18 7.47
CA LYS A 46 1.26 -9.04 6.01
C LYS A 46 -0.15 -8.78 5.49
N VAL A 47 -1.15 -9.51 6.00
CA VAL A 47 -2.54 -9.32 5.62
C VAL A 47 -3.02 -7.93 6.00
N LYS A 48 -2.76 -7.47 7.24
CA LYS A 48 -3.08 -6.10 7.66
C LYS A 48 -2.43 -5.03 6.77
N ARG A 49 -1.17 -5.24 6.37
CA ARG A 49 -0.48 -4.33 5.44
C ARG A 49 -1.12 -4.32 4.05
N ALA A 50 -1.54 -5.48 3.55
CA ALA A 50 -2.22 -5.58 2.25
C ALA A 50 -3.58 -4.87 2.27
N VAL A 51 -4.34 -5.05 3.36
CA VAL A 51 -5.61 -4.36 3.61
C VAL A 51 -5.40 -2.84 3.66
N ALA A 52 -4.46 -2.35 4.46
CA ALA A 52 -4.11 -0.93 4.50
C ALA A 52 -3.71 -0.39 3.12
N THR A 53 -2.93 -1.17 2.35
CA THR A 53 -2.53 -0.79 0.98
C THR A 53 -3.71 -0.74 0.01
N LEU A 54 -4.79 -1.51 0.23
CA LEU A 54 -6.00 -1.44 -0.58
C LEU A 54 -6.80 -0.19 -0.25
N HIS A 55 -6.99 0.14 1.03
CA HIS A 55 -7.81 1.27 1.48
C HIS A 55 -7.14 2.63 1.34
N GLU A 56 -5.82 2.70 1.47
CA GLU A 56 -5.08 3.97 1.45
C GLU A 56 -4.35 4.14 0.12
N GLU A 57 -4.08 5.39 -0.29
CA GLU A 57 -3.24 5.65 -1.46
C GLU A 57 -1.76 5.69 -1.04
N PRO A 58 -0.92 4.76 -1.54
CA PRO A 58 0.48 4.72 -1.13
C PRO A 58 1.26 5.92 -1.68
N THR A 59 2.07 6.53 -0.83
CA THR A 59 2.92 7.68 -1.19
C THR A 59 4.11 7.29 -2.06
N PHE A 60 4.53 6.03 -2.05
CA PHE A 60 5.70 5.54 -2.76
C PHE A 60 5.34 4.55 -3.87
N GLU A 61 6.12 4.58 -4.96
CA GLU A 61 5.89 3.85 -6.21
C GLU A 61 5.67 2.34 -6.03
N LYS A 62 6.47 1.71 -5.16
CA LYS A 62 6.36 0.28 -4.86
C LYS A 62 5.01 -0.07 -4.21
N GLY A 63 4.48 0.83 -3.38
CA GLY A 63 3.18 0.67 -2.74
C GLY A 63 2.06 0.75 -3.77
N ARG A 64 2.10 1.73 -4.68
CA ARG A 64 1.11 1.87 -5.76
C ARG A 64 1.07 0.64 -6.67
N LYS A 65 2.25 0.11 -7.04
CA LYS A 65 2.35 -1.14 -7.81
C LYS A 65 1.74 -2.33 -7.07
N TYR A 66 1.87 -2.36 -5.75
CA TYR A 66 1.29 -3.41 -4.92
C TYR A 66 -0.22 -3.25 -4.80
N LYS A 67 -0.73 -2.04 -4.58
CA LYS A 67 -2.18 -1.73 -4.60
C LYS A 67 -2.83 -2.16 -5.90
N LEU A 68 -2.28 -1.76 -7.04
CA LEU A 68 -2.78 -2.16 -8.37
C LEU A 68 -2.83 -3.69 -8.53
N PHE A 69 -1.76 -4.37 -8.11
CA PHE A 69 -1.74 -5.83 -8.15
C PHE A 69 -2.82 -6.46 -7.27
N LEU A 70 -3.00 -5.98 -6.03
CA LEU A 70 -4.03 -6.51 -5.14
C LEU A 70 -5.44 -6.20 -5.65
N ALA A 71 -5.67 -5.03 -6.25
CA ALA A 71 -6.93 -4.65 -6.86
C ALA A 71 -7.26 -5.55 -8.08
N ASP A 72 -6.27 -5.86 -8.92
CA ASP A 72 -6.42 -6.82 -10.01
C ASP A 72 -6.77 -8.23 -9.50
N VAL A 73 -6.08 -8.69 -8.45
CA VAL A 73 -6.40 -9.97 -7.81
C VAL A 73 -7.79 -9.95 -7.21
N LEU A 74 -8.19 -8.89 -6.52
CA LEU A 74 -9.51 -8.74 -5.93
C LEU A 74 -10.61 -8.83 -6.99
N ARG A 75 -10.44 -8.10 -8.10
CA ARG A 75 -11.39 -8.07 -9.20
C ARG A 75 -11.60 -9.44 -9.85
N VAL A 76 -10.54 -10.24 -9.95
CA VAL A 76 -10.56 -11.50 -10.72
C VAL A 76 -10.80 -12.73 -9.84
N CYS A 77 -10.17 -12.75 -8.67
CA CYS A 77 -10.07 -13.90 -7.77
C CYS A 77 -10.78 -13.70 -6.43
N GLY A 78 -11.26 -12.48 -6.15
CA GLY A 78 -11.95 -12.16 -4.90
C GLY A 78 -11.05 -12.07 -3.66
N PRO A 79 -11.66 -11.95 -2.47
CA PRO A 79 -10.96 -11.70 -1.22
C PRO A 79 -10.01 -12.84 -0.81
N VAL A 80 -10.33 -14.09 -1.16
CA VAL A 80 -9.44 -15.24 -0.91
C VAL A 80 -8.16 -15.14 -1.72
N GLY A 81 -8.27 -14.72 -3.00
CA GLY A 81 -7.08 -14.47 -3.83
C GLY A 81 -6.17 -13.40 -3.22
N VAL A 82 -6.76 -12.30 -2.74
CA VAL A 82 -6.03 -11.22 -2.06
C VAL A 82 -5.36 -11.74 -0.79
N LEU A 83 -6.10 -12.48 0.04
CA LEU A 83 -5.58 -13.10 1.26
C LEU A 83 -4.33 -13.93 0.94
N LEU A 84 -4.43 -14.89 0.01
CA LEU A 84 -3.31 -15.75 -0.37
C LEU A 84 -2.11 -14.95 -0.86
N CYS A 85 -2.34 -14.00 -1.78
CA CYS A 85 -1.30 -13.14 -2.33
C CYS A 85 -0.59 -12.30 -1.24
N ALA A 86 -1.32 -11.77 -0.27
CA ALA A 86 -0.75 -11.02 0.85
C ALA A 86 0.22 -11.87 1.68
N MET A 87 -0.08 -13.16 1.85
CA MET A 87 0.67 -14.04 2.73
C MET A 87 1.86 -14.72 2.04
N GLY A 88 1.63 -15.22 0.83
CA GLY A 88 2.56 -16.08 0.11
C GLY A 88 3.70 -15.34 -0.59
N THR A 89 3.62 -14.01 -0.71
CA THR A 89 4.47 -13.29 -1.66
C THR A 89 5.07 -11.99 -1.13
N ASN A 90 6.15 -12.11 -0.36
CA ASN A 90 6.97 -10.97 0.04
C ASN A 90 7.59 -10.19 -1.14
N LYS A 91 7.48 -10.70 -2.38
CA LYS A 91 8.17 -10.22 -3.58
C LYS A 91 7.31 -10.22 -4.84
N VAL A 92 5.98 -10.35 -4.76
CA VAL A 92 5.17 -10.30 -5.99
C VAL A 92 5.26 -8.94 -6.67
N PHE A 93 5.46 -7.85 -5.93
CA PHE A 93 5.78 -6.55 -6.52
C PHE A 93 7.13 -6.55 -7.27
N ASP A 94 8.08 -7.42 -6.92
CA ASP A 94 9.37 -7.57 -7.62
C ASP A 94 9.22 -8.46 -8.87
N MET A 95 8.07 -9.14 -9.05
CA MET A 95 7.80 -9.86 -10.27
C MET A 95 7.47 -8.89 -11.41
N GLY A 96 8.11 -9.11 -12.56
CA GLY A 96 7.79 -8.41 -13.79
C GLY A 96 6.29 -8.50 -14.13
N LYS A 97 5.77 -7.49 -14.83
CA LYS A 97 4.35 -7.34 -15.20
C LYS A 97 3.75 -8.62 -15.81
N THR A 98 4.47 -9.25 -16.74
CA THR A 98 4.04 -10.48 -17.40
C THR A 98 3.85 -11.64 -16.43
N ARG A 99 4.76 -11.78 -15.45
CA ARG A 99 4.67 -12.86 -14.45
C ARG A 99 3.56 -12.61 -13.44
N ARG A 100 3.33 -11.34 -13.06
CA ARG A 100 2.18 -10.98 -12.21
C ARG A 100 0.86 -11.33 -12.89
N ARG A 101 0.75 -11.03 -14.19
CA ARG A 101 -0.42 -11.40 -14.99
C ARG A 101 -0.61 -12.93 -15.05
N ALA A 102 0.43 -13.68 -15.37
CA ALA A 102 0.37 -15.14 -15.40
C ALA A 102 0.00 -15.75 -14.04
N LEU A 103 0.42 -15.13 -12.92
CA LEU A 103 -0.02 -15.54 -11.59
C LEU A 103 -1.52 -15.30 -11.37
N ILE A 104 -2.04 -14.15 -11.80
CA ILE A 104 -3.48 -13.83 -11.73
C ILE A 104 -4.28 -14.81 -12.58
N GLU A 105 -3.86 -15.09 -13.82
CA GLU A 105 -4.50 -16.07 -14.70
C GLU A 105 -4.52 -17.46 -14.06
N LYS A 106 -3.42 -17.85 -13.39
CA LYS A 106 -3.36 -19.13 -12.67
C LYS A 106 -4.27 -19.16 -11.45
N LEU A 107 -4.37 -18.07 -10.68
CA LEU A 107 -5.33 -17.94 -9.58
C LEU A 107 -6.77 -18.02 -10.10
N GLU A 108 -7.07 -17.32 -11.20
CA GLU A 108 -8.39 -17.30 -11.81
C GLU A 108 -8.83 -18.69 -12.28
N ALA A 109 -7.96 -19.40 -12.98
CA ALA A 109 -8.22 -20.75 -13.48
C ALA A 109 -8.54 -21.76 -12.37
N ASN A 110 -8.13 -21.47 -11.12
CA ASN A 110 -8.30 -22.35 -9.97
C ASN A 110 -9.26 -21.77 -8.91
N LYS A 111 -9.93 -20.65 -9.16
CA LYS A 111 -10.73 -19.94 -8.14
C LYS A 111 -11.90 -20.74 -7.57
N THR A 112 -12.42 -21.69 -8.36
CA THR A 112 -13.52 -22.59 -7.97
C THR A 112 -13.04 -23.89 -7.33
N GLN A 113 -11.71 -24.09 -7.24
CA GLN A 113 -11.11 -25.30 -6.69
C GLN A 113 -10.54 -25.04 -5.30
N GLN A 114 -10.42 -26.09 -4.48
CA GLN A 114 -9.68 -25.99 -3.23
C GLN A 114 -8.19 -25.71 -3.51
N PRO A 115 -7.52 -24.87 -2.70
CA PRO A 115 -8.02 -24.25 -1.48
C PRO A 115 -8.75 -22.90 -1.70
N LEU A 116 -8.75 -22.34 -2.92
CA LEU A 116 -9.29 -20.99 -3.20
C LEU A 116 -10.80 -20.89 -2.98
N ALA A 117 -11.55 -21.95 -3.24
CA ALA A 117 -13.00 -22.02 -2.98
C ALA A 117 -13.36 -22.29 -1.50
N SER A 118 -12.38 -22.24 -0.59
CA SER A 118 -12.65 -22.52 0.82
C SER A 118 -13.45 -21.42 1.51
N THR A 119 -14.58 -21.80 2.10
CA THR A 119 -15.39 -20.95 2.97
C THR A 119 -14.64 -20.51 4.23
N THR A 120 -13.68 -21.32 4.71
CA THR A 120 -12.85 -20.98 5.87
C THR A 120 -11.88 -19.85 5.52
N LEU A 121 -11.22 -19.92 4.35
CA LEU A 121 -10.35 -18.84 3.90
C LEU A 121 -11.15 -17.58 3.58
N LEU A 122 -12.36 -17.73 3.02
CA LEU A 122 -13.26 -16.59 2.81
C LEU A 122 -13.61 -15.91 4.14
N LYS A 123 -14.04 -16.68 5.15
CA LYS A 123 -14.33 -16.14 6.48
C LYS A 123 -13.12 -15.40 7.06
N ILE A 124 -11.94 -16.00 6.98
CA ILE A 124 -10.70 -15.34 7.44
C ILE A 124 -10.44 -14.05 6.66
N ALA A 125 -10.62 -14.04 5.34
CA ALA A 125 -10.41 -12.84 4.54
C ALA A 125 -11.33 -11.69 4.99
N LEU A 126 -12.60 -11.99 5.25
CA LEU A 126 -13.59 -11.03 5.73
C LEU A 126 -13.32 -10.59 7.18
N ASP A 127 -12.89 -11.50 8.07
CA ASP A 127 -12.51 -11.17 9.45
C ASP A 127 -11.33 -10.17 9.50
N TYR A 128 -10.48 -10.17 8.47
CA TYR A 128 -9.38 -9.21 8.31
C TYR A 128 -9.77 -7.97 7.48
N GLN A 129 -11.05 -7.79 7.17
CA GLN A 129 -11.57 -6.65 6.41
C GLN A 129 -10.97 -6.53 5.01
N ILE A 130 -10.65 -7.65 4.37
CA ILE A 130 -10.38 -7.64 2.93
C ILE A 130 -11.72 -7.38 2.22
N PRO A 131 -11.82 -6.37 1.35
CA PRO A 131 -13.06 -6.09 0.62
C PRO A 131 -13.54 -7.32 -0.14
N ALA A 132 -14.85 -7.58 -0.13
CA ALA A 132 -15.46 -8.70 -0.82
C ALA A 132 -15.44 -8.53 -2.34
N SER A 133 -15.45 -7.29 -2.85
CA SER A 133 -15.32 -6.99 -4.28
C SER A 133 -14.64 -5.65 -4.55
N ILE A 134 -14.34 -5.40 -5.82
CA ILE A 134 -13.76 -4.12 -6.26
C ILE A 134 -14.77 -2.97 -6.13
N GLU A 135 -16.07 -3.26 -6.19
CA GLU A 135 -17.15 -2.28 -5.98
C GLU A 135 -17.19 -1.81 -4.53
N GLU A 136 -17.06 -2.73 -3.57
CA GLU A 136 -16.95 -2.37 -2.15
C GLU A 136 -15.71 -1.49 -1.91
N LEU A 137 -14.57 -1.85 -2.51
CA LEU A 137 -13.36 -1.04 -2.41
C LEU A 137 -13.57 0.39 -2.93
N ARG A 138 -14.27 0.55 -4.06
CA ARG A 138 -14.57 1.87 -4.62
C ARG A 138 -15.48 2.70 -3.72
N GLN A 139 -16.46 2.10 -3.05
CA GLN A 139 -17.37 2.80 -2.15
C GLN A 139 -16.64 3.42 -0.95
N LEU A 140 -15.59 2.76 -0.48
CA LEU A 140 -14.75 3.26 0.62
C LEU A 140 -13.98 4.53 0.23
N ASP A 141 -13.53 4.64 -1.03
CA ASP A 141 -12.86 5.85 -1.52
C ASP A 141 -13.82 7.07 -1.54
N PHE A 142 -15.09 6.87 -1.89
CA PHE A 142 -16.09 7.96 -1.94
C PHE A 142 -16.51 8.46 -0.55
N HIS A 143 -16.65 7.56 0.44
CA HIS A 143 -17.03 7.96 1.79
C HIS A 143 -15.96 8.81 2.50
N ASN A 144 -14.68 8.59 2.18
CA ASN A 144 -13.59 9.40 2.71
C ASN A 144 -13.64 10.85 2.17
N VAL A 145 -14.07 11.03 0.91
CA VAL A 145 -14.26 12.36 0.30
C VAL A 145 -15.46 13.08 0.93
N SER A 146 -16.59 12.41 1.16
CA SER A 146 -17.79 13.03 1.73
C SER A 146 -17.63 13.47 3.19
N GLN A 147 -16.78 12.82 3.99
CA GLN A 147 -16.53 13.24 5.39
C GLN A 147 -15.67 14.51 5.49
N ASN A 148 -14.88 14.83 4.46
CA ASN A 148 -14.02 16.02 4.43
C ASN A 148 -14.74 17.31 3.99
N PHE A 149 -15.99 17.22 3.53
CA PHE A 149 -16.80 18.40 3.17
C PHE A 149 -17.82 18.80 4.25
N ALA A 150 -17.95 18.02 5.32
CA ALA A 150 -18.97 18.24 6.34
C ALA A 150 -18.47 19.00 7.60
N THR A 151 -17.27 19.57 7.58
CA THR A 151 -16.67 20.25 8.76
C THR A 151 -16.37 21.74 8.58
N ASP A 152 -16.66 22.35 7.43
CA ASP A 152 -16.36 23.78 7.17
C ASP A 152 -17.60 24.69 7.06
N GLU A 153 -18.74 24.31 7.64
CA GLU A 153 -19.92 25.19 7.69
C GLU A 153 -20.48 25.31 9.13
N TYR A 154 -19.69 25.90 10.01
CA TYR A 154 -20.23 26.56 11.22
C TYR A 154 -19.34 27.71 11.69
N ILE A 155 -19.24 28.78 10.89
CA ILE A 155 -18.96 30.11 11.46
C ILE A 155 -20.30 30.82 11.63
N SER A 156 -20.84 30.64 12.82
CA SER A 156 -21.93 31.44 13.36
C SER A 156 -21.42 32.87 13.57
N THR A 157 -22.00 33.85 12.87
CA THR A 157 -21.96 35.26 13.30
C THR A 157 -23.38 35.84 13.23
N GLN A 158 -24.17 35.54 14.27
CA GLN A 158 -25.22 36.45 14.70
C GLN A 158 -24.59 37.48 15.65
N THR A 159 -24.62 38.74 15.26
CA THR A 159 -24.64 39.87 16.21
C THR A 159 -25.72 40.82 15.74
N ASN A 160 -26.92 40.67 16.32
CA ASN A 160 -27.95 41.71 16.28
C ASN A 160 -27.47 42.89 17.12
N GLY A 161 -27.73 44.09 16.60
CA GLY A 161 -27.14 45.33 17.07
C GLY A 161 -27.76 45.91 18.34
N ASP A 162 -27.14 47.01 18.75
CA ASP A 162 -27.85 48.09 19.42
C ASP A 162 -27.25 49.43 18.97
N GLU A 163 -28.14 50.37 18.70
CA GLU A 163 -27.89 51.70 18.17
C GLU A 163 -27.33 52.64 19.25
N THR A 164 -26.50 53.63 18.89
CA THR A 164 -26.64 55.05 19.33
C THR A 164 -25.60 55.97 18.65
N LEU A 165 -26.15 56.91 17.86
CA LEU A 165 -25.69 58.23 17.40
C LEU A 165 -24.35 58.82 17.88
N ALA A 166 -23.52 59.26 16.92
CA ALA A 166 -22.92 60.60 16.90
C ALA A 166 -22.51 61.02 15.48
N GLN A 167 -22.53 62.32 15.24
CA GLN A 167 -22.62 63.04 13.96
C GLN A 167 -21.30 63.30 13.22
N ALA A 168 -21.36 63.13 11.89
CA ALA A 168 -20.99 64.08 10.83
C ALA A 168 -19.47 64.38 10.55
N PRO A 169 -19.12 65.12 9.46
CA PRO A 169 -18.38 64.55 8.32
C PRO A 169 -17.10 65.34 7.97
N ALA A 170 -16.23 64.80 7.10
CA ALA A 170 -15.45 65.60 6.12
C ALA A 170 -14.38 64.81 5.35
N LEU A 171 -14.38 65.02 4.03
CA LEU A 171 -13.25 65.31 3.14
C LEU A 171 -12.18 64.24 2.83
N VAL A 172 -12.24 63.77 1.58
CA VAL A 172 -11.23 64.00 0.51
C VAL A 172 -9.77 64.04 0.97
N VAL A 173 -8.93 63.13 0.45
CA VAL A 173 -7.64 63.46 -0.20
C VAL A 173 -7.13 62.25 -1.00
N GLN A 174 -6.78 62.52 -2.26
CA GLN A 174 -6.01 61.66 -3.16
C GLN A 174 -4.58 61.44 -2.65
N GLY A 175 -4.03 60.24 -2.82
CA GLY A 175 -2.59 59.98 -2.65
C GLY A 175 -2.18 58.68 -3.33
N ARG A 176 -1.36 58.81 -4.37
CA ARG A 176 -0.80 57.76 -5.23
C ARG A 176 0.29 56.90 -4.53
N PRO A 177 0.79 55.82 -5.16
CA PRO A 177 1.41 54.67 -4.51
C PRO A 177 2.89 54.89 -4.18
N THR A 178 3.45 54.04 -3.31
CA THR A 178 4.90 53.92 -3.16
C THR A 178 5.29 52.45 -3.16
N GLU A 179 6.05 52.11 -4.19
CA GLU A 179 6.83 50.89 -4.40
C GLU A 179 7.70 50.58 -3.18
N ARG A 180 7.80 49.30 -2.82
CA ARG A 180 9.03 48.75 -2.23
C ARG A 180 9.28 47.35 -2.78
N GLU A 181 10.23 47.32 -3.69
CA GLU A 181 11.04 46.16 -4.03
C GLU A 181 11.75 45.64 -2.76
N ALA A 182 11.81 44.32 -2.63
CA ALA A 182 12.85 43.65 -1.86
C ALA A 182 13.18 42.33 -2.55
N GLN A 183 14.14 42.38 -3.48
CA GLN A 183 15.00 41.24 -3.78
C GLN A 183 15.84 40.93 -2.54
N CYS A 184 16.01 39.65 -2.19
CA CYS A 184 17.32 39.12 -1.81
C CYS A 184 17.35 37.59 -1.80
N LYS A 185 18.18 37.07 -2.72
CA LYS A 185 19.20 36.02 -2.51
C LYS A 185 18.79 34.55 -2.43
N GLU A 186 18.84 33.97 -3.62
CA GLU A 186 19.55 32.73 -3.98
C GLU A 186 20.77 32.39 -3.10
N HIS A 187 20.83 31.14 -2.63
CA HIS A 187 22.07 30.45 -2.23
C HIS A 187 21.91 28.95 -2.48
N ASP A 188 22.57 28.47 -3.53
CA ASP A 188 23.00 27.09 -3.70
C ASP A 188 23.93 26.67 -2.55
N ASN A 189 23.78 25.44 -2.04
CA ASN A 189 24.95 24.57 -1.88
C ASN A 189 24.65 23.07 -1.74
N HIS A 190 25.35 22.34 -2.61
CA HIS A 190 25.93 21.00 -2.56
C HIS A 190 25.52 19.94 -1.50
N GLN A 191 25.10 18.79 -2.06
CA GLN A 191 25.78 17.48 -2.01
C GLN A 191 25.91 16.79 -0.64
N SER A 192 25.16 15.69 -0.50
CA SER A 192 25.22 14.77 0.65
C SER A 192 25.87 13.45 0.23
N ASP A 193 27.14 13.30 0.58
CA ASP A 193 27.80 12.00 0.76
C ASP A 193 27.56 11.56 2.21
N ARG A 194 26.86 10.43 2.39
CA ARG A 194 26.92 9.66 3.64
C ARG A 194 26.94 8.17 3.35
N GLU A 195 28.16 7.64 3.42
CA GLU A 195 28.46 6.27 3.80
C GLU A 195 27.76 5.93 5.12
N PHE A 196 27.15 4.75 5.21
CA PHE A 196 26.90 4.09 6.49
C PHE A 196 27.43 2.67 6.45
N ALA A 197 28.43 2.46 7.30
CA ALA A 197 29.16 1.24 7.53
C ALA A 197 28.27 0.12 8.10
N ASN A 198 28.64 -1.09 7.68
CA ASN A 198 28.26 -2.36 8.28
C ASN A 198 28.62 -2.40 9.77
N SER A 199 27.67 -2.75 10.63
CA SER A 199 27.96 -3.40 11.91
C SER A 199 26.69 -4.03 12.45
N LEU A 200 26.64 -5.36 12.53
CA LEU A 200 25.91 -6.10 13.57
C LEU A 200 26.43 -7.54 13.58
N THR A 201 27.47 -7.74 14.37
CA THR A 201 28.00 -9.03 14.78
C THR A 201 26.93 -9.77 15.59
N ARG A 202 26.62 -11.00 15.18
CA ARG A 202 25.81 -11.96 15.95
C ARG A 202 26.67 -12.64 17.00
N THR A 203 26.23 -12.65 18.25
CA THR A 203 26.63 -13.68 19.22
C THR A 203 25.48 -13.93 20.20
N PHE A 204 24.81 -15.07 20.05
CA PHE A 204 24.10 -15.73 21.15
C PHE A 204 24.63 -17.16 21.19
N LEU A 205 25.50 -17.42 22.16
CA LEU A 205 25.88 -18.76 22.55
C LEU A 205 24.99 -19.17 23.72
N LEU A 206 24.43 -20.37 23.55
CA LEU A 206 23.71 -21.18 24.52
C LEU A 206 24.55 -21.41 25.78
N HIS A 207 23.91 -21.47 26.94
CA HIS A 207 24.30 -22.42 27.98
C HIS A 207 23.05 -22.91 28.72
N TRP A 208 23.09 -24.20 29.03
CA TRP A 208 22.11 -25.01 29.77
C TRP A 208 21.68 -24.42 31.10
#